data_AF-A0A2G9TT55-F1
#
_entry.id   AF-A0A2G9TT55-F1
#
_cell.length_a   1.000
_cell.length_b   1.000
_cell.length_c   1.000
_cell.angle_alpha   90.00
_cell.angle_beta   90.00
_cell.angle_gamma   90.00
#
_symmetry.space_group_name_H-M   'P 1'
#
loop_
_entity.id
_entity.type
_entity.pdbx_description
1 polymer ?
#
loop_
_entity_poly.entity_id
_entity_poly.type
_entity_poly.pdbx_seq_one_letter_code
_entity_poly.pdbx_strand_id
1 'polypeptide(L)' 'MLEIYVVHYQIPEFFVTPRDASLLETAIQHSMADSTFIVKPVSSSRGQGIFFASTVDEIPRADTLLVSRYVENPLL' A
#
# COMPACT_ATOMS: atom_id res chain seq x y z
N MET A 1 7.56 -20.01 33.49
CA MET A 1 6.58 -20.07 32.38
C MET A 1 6.80 -18.80 31.59
N LEU A 2 7.54 -18.86 30.48
CA LEU A 2 7.71 -17.72 29.57
C LEU A 2 6.75 -17.96 28.41
N GLU A 3 5.65 -17.20 28.35
CA GLU A 3 4.85 -17.11 27.14
C GLU A 3 5.67 -16.38 26.09
N ILE A 4 6.02 -17.11 25.03
CA ILE A 4 6.70 -16.57 23.87
C ILE A 4 5.63 -15.78 23.11
N TYR A 5 5.68 -14.45 23.18
CA TYR A 5 4.82 -13.60 22.37
C TYR A 5 5.20 -13.78 20.89
N VAL A 6 4.36 -14.50 20.15
CA VAL A 6 4.46 -14.56 18.69
C VAL A 6 3.92 -13.24 18.16
N VAL A 7 4.81 -12.34 17.72
CA VAL A 7 4.41 -11.12 17.02
C VAL A 7 3.87 -11.53 15.66
N HIS A 8 2.56 -11.43 15.47
CA HIS A 8 1.91 -11.71 14.20
C HIS A 8 2.15 -10.52 13.26
N TYR A 9 3.12 -10.65 12.34
CA TYR A 9 3.41 -9.61 11.36
C TYR A 9 2.38 -9.65 10.24
N GLN A 10 1.48 -8.67 10.21
CA GLN A 10 0.51 -8.52 9.13
C GLN A 10 1.10 -7.58 8.07
N ILE A 11 1.42 -8.13 6.91
CA ILE A 11 1.83 -7.34 5.74
C ILE A 11 0.57 -6.70 5.17
N PRO A 12 0.51 -5.36 5.03
CA PRO A 12 -0.61 -4.73 4.33
C PRO A 12 -0.69 -5.23 2.90
N GLU A 13 -1.92 -5.36 2.39
CA GLU A 13 -2.16 -5.66 0.99
C GLU A 13 -1.43 -4.66 0.08
N PHE A 14 -0.75 -5.16 -0.95
CA PHE A 14 0.00 -4.33 -1.88
C PHE A 14 -0.04 -4.84 -3.32
N PHE A 15 0.22 -3.93 -4.25
CA PHE A 15 0.20 -4.13 -5.70
C PHE A 15 1.41 -3.44 -6.32
N VAL A 16 1.96 -3.97 -7.41
CA VAL A 16 3.03 -3.34 -8.17
C VAL A 16 2.53 -2.94 -9.56
N THR A 17 2.48 -1.64 -9.85
CA THR A 17 2.12 -1.13 -11.17
C THR A 17 3.29 -1.27 -12.16
N PRO A 18 3.04 -1.32 -13.48
CA PRO A 18 1.73 -1.53 -14.10
C PRO A 18 1.24 -2.99 -14.04
N ARG A 19 2.08 -3.93 -13.56
CA ARG A 19 1.81 -5.37 -13.56
C ARG A 19 0.47 -5.74 -12.91
N ASP A 20 0.15 -5.11 -11.79
CA ASP A 20 -1.00 -5.45 -10.94
C ASP A 20 -2.13 -4.41 -11.06
N ALA A 21 -2.13 -3.56 -12.09
CA ALA A 21 -3.05 -2.41 -12.21
C ALA A 21 -4.54 -2.79 -12.12
N SER A 22 -4.98 -3.84 -12.82
CA SER A 22 -6.39 -4.28 -12.78
C SER A 22 -6.80 -4.84 -11.41
N LEU A 23 -5.86 -5.47 -10.68
CA LEU A 23 -6.11 -5.93 -9.31
C LEU A 23 -6.22 -4.75 -8.35
N LEU A 24 -5.35 -3.76 -8.51
CA LEU A 24 -5.39 -2.51 -7.76
C LEU A 24 -6.71 -1.75 -7.98
N GLU A 25 -7.15 -1.61 -9.24
CA GLU A 25 -8.44 -0.99 -9.58
C GLU A 25 -9.60 -1.71 -8.89
N THR A 26 -9.61 -3.04 -8.95
CA THR A 26 -10.61 -3.87 -8.27
C THR A 26 -10.55 -3.65 -6.76
N ALA A 27 -9.36 -3.61 -6.16
CA ALA A 27 -9.19 -3.42 -4.72
C ALA A 27 -9.68 -2.04 -4.26
N ILE A 28 -9.38 -0.98 -5.01
CA ILE A 28 -9.87 0.38 -4.73
C ILE A 28 -11.40 0.44 -4.84
N GLN A 29 -11.98 -0.14 -5.90
CA GLN A 29 -13.43 -0.16 -6.11
C GLN A 29 -14.21 -0.89 -5.00
N HIS A 30 -13.62 -1.96 -4.45
CA HIS A 30 -14.22 -2.74 -3.36
C HIS A 30 -13.79 -2.29 -1.96
N SER A 31 -12.97 -1.23 -1.87
CA SER A 31 -12.52 -0.70 -0.59
C SER A 31 -13.63 0.10 0.10
N MET A 32 -13.56 0.21 1.43
CA MET A 32 -14.46 1.07 2.19
C MET A 32 -14.19 2.53 1.80
N ALA A 33 -15.24 3.37 1.85
CA ALA A 33 -15.06 4.81 1.79
C ALA A 33 -13.94 5.23 2.76
N ASP A 34 -12.99 6.04 2.28
CA ASP A 34 -11.80 6.54 3.00
C ASP A 34 -10.55 5.65 3.00
N SER A 35 -10.54 4.51 2.31
CA SER A 35 -9.34 3.66 2.24
C SER A 35 -8.17 4.38 1.54
N THR A 36 -7.11 4.68 2.30
CA THR A 36 -5.90 5.34 1.79
C THR A 36 -4.80 4.32 1.45
N PHE A 37 -4.08 4.56 0.37
CA PHE A 37 -2.89 3.81 -0.03
C PHE A 37 -1.64 4.68 0.06
N ILE A 38 -0.53 4.06 0.45
CA ILE A 38 0.81 4.63 0.33
C ILE A 38 1.46 4.12 -0.95
N VAL A 39 1.90 5.04 -1.80
CA VAL A 39 2.53 4.78 -3.09
C VAL A 39 4.01 5.11 -3.00
N LYS A 40 4.88 4.23 -3.53
CA LYS A 40 6.33 4.45 -3.55
C LYS A 40 7.00 3.87 -4.79
N PRO A 41 8.09 4.50 -5.31
CA PRO A 41 8.94 3.86 -6.30
C PRO A 41 9.58 2.59 -5.74
N VAL A 42 9.63 1.51 -6.53
CA VAL A 42 10.17 0.21 -6.08
C VAL A 42 11.67 0.25 -5.76
N SER A 43 12.41 1.19 -6.34
CA SER A 43 13.87 1.32 -6.23
C SER A 43 14.32 2.53 -5.41
N SER A 44 13.41 3.22 -4.71
CA SER A 44 13.77 4.38 -3.90
C SER A 44 14.11 4.02 -2.45
N SER A 45 14.91 4.87 -1.82
CA SER A 45 15.21 4.82 -0.39
C SER A 45 14.97 6.21 0.23
N ARG A 46 15.00 6.30 1.57
CA ARG A 46 14.85 7.57 2.33
C ARG A 46 13.52 8.31 2.09
N GLY A 47 12.47 7.58 1.71
CA GLY A 47 11.13 8.14 1.53
C GLY A 47 10.94 9.01 0.29
N GLN A 48 11.90 9.02 -0.64
CA GLN A 48 11.79 9.85 -1.84
C GLN A 48 10.71 9.31 -2.79
N GLY A 49 9.85 10.22 -3.24
CA GLY A 49 8.74 9.93 -4.13
C GLY A 49 7.57 9.19 -3.48
N ILE A 50 7.50 9.14 -2.14
CA ILE A 50 6.34 8.57 -1.44
C ILE A 50 5.20 9.59 -1.43
N PHE A 51 3.99 9.13 -1.72
CA PHE A 51 2.77 9.94 -1.60
C PHE A 51 1.57 9.05 -1.26
N PHE A 52 0.44 9.69 -0.91
CA PHE A 52 -0.82 9.01 -0.65
C PHE A 52 -1.73 9.07 -1.86
N ALA A 53 -2.52 8.02 -2.06
CA ALA A 53 -3.58 7.97 -3.06
C ALA A 53 -4.80 7.26 -2.48
N SER A 54 -5.99 7.75 -2.81
CA SER A 54 -7.28 7.14 -2.46
C SER A 54 -8.09 6.80 -3.70
N THR A 55 -7.66 7.26 -4.88
CA THR A 55 -8.28 6.93 -6.16
C THR A 55 -7.24 6.40 -7.16
N VAL A 56 -7.71 5.63 -8.15
CA VAL A 56 -6.85 5.07 -9.20
C VAL A 56 -6.17 6.17 -10.03
N ASP A 57 -6.87 7.28 -10.28
CA ASP A 57 -6.40 8.36 -11.15
C ASP A 57 -5.25 9.18 -10.52
N GLU A 58 -5.06 9.08 -9.21
CA GLU A 58 -3.93 9.67 -8.49
C GLU A 58 -2.63 8.86 -8.66
N ILE A 59 -2.71 7.64 -9.22
CA ILE A 59 -1.58 6.72 -9.36
C ILE A 59 -1.05 6.74 -10.80
N PRO A 60 0.22 7.14 -11.02
CA PRO A 60 0.83 7.14 -12.35
C PRO A 60 0.82 5.75 -12.99
N ARG A 61 0.22 5.64 -14.19
CA ARG A 61 0.02 4.37 -14.89
C ARG A 61 1.28 3.79 -15.53
N ALA A 62 2.25 4.62 -15.88
CA ALA A 62 3.45 4.22 -16.61
C ALA A 62 4.61 3.81 -15.67
N ASP A 63 4.56 4.20 -14.41
CA ASP A 63 5.67 4.02 -13.48
C ASP A 63 5.59 2.68 -12.76
N THR A 64 6.77 2.13 -12.44
CA THR A 64 6.87 0.95 -11.59
C THR A 64 6.80 1.37 -10.12
N LEU A 65 5.60 1.35 -9.56
CA LEU A 65 5.30 1.79 -8.21
C LEU A 65 4.77 0.62 -7.39
N LEU A 66 5.11 0.59 -6.11
CA LEU A 66 4.44 -0.23 -5.12
C LEU A 66 3.34 0.61 -4.47
N VAL A 67 2.11 0.10 -4.52
CA VAL A 67 0.92 0.68 -3.92
C VAL A 67 0.48 -0.24 -2.80
N SER A 68 0.47 0.22 -1.56
CA SER A 68 0.15 -0.58 -0.37
C SER A 68 -0.96 0.09 0.41
N ARG A 69 -1.86 -0.69 1.01
CA ARG A 69 -2.83 -0.13 1.96
C ARG A 69 -2.07 0.58 3.10
N TYR A 70 -2.50 1.79 3.43
CA TYR A 70 -1.92 2.55 4.52
C TYR A 70 -2.37 2.00 5.87
N VAL A 71 -1.47 1.99 6.86
CA VAL A 71 -1.77 1.58 8.22
C VAL A 71 -2.15 2.84 9.00
N GLU A 72 -3.46 3.08 9.14
CA GLU A 72 -3.98 4.32 9.74
C GLU A 72 -3.69 4.47 11.23
N ASN A 73 -3.64 3.35 11.97
CA ASN A 73 -3.45 3.33 13.41
C ASN A 73 -2.19 2.50 13.78
N PRO A 74 -0.98 3.02 13.52
CA PRO A 74 0.24 2.34 13.97
C PRO A 74 0.28 2.29 15.51
N LEU A 75 0.86 1.22 16.07
CA LEU A 75 1.18 1.15 17.49
C LEU A 75 2.20 2.25 17.81
N LEU A 76 1.89 3.09 18.80
CA LEU A 76 2.72 4.20 19.27
C LEU A 76 3.47 3.83 20.56
#